data_AF-A0A0Q5HRL8-F1
#
_entry.id   AF-A0A0Q5HRL8-F1
#
_cell.length_a   1.000
_cell.length_b   1.000
_cell.length_c   1.000
_cell.angle_alpha   90.00
_cell.angle_beta   90.00
_cell.angle_gamma   90.00
#
_symmetry.space_group_name_H-M   'P 1'
#
loop_
_entity.id
_entity.type
_entity.pdbx_description
1 polymer ?
#
loop_
_entity_poly.entity_id
_entity_poly.type
_entity_poly.pdbx_seq_one_letter_code
_entity_poly.pdbx_strand_id
1 'polypeptide(L)' 'MRTTPTPSLKLHEHRFMVSPCGFKSDHFHVSEIAIKAPSWTDCTDMTDTQVSELMVRRMAESNVPEAA' A
#
# COMPACT_ATOMS: atom_id res chain seq x y z
N MET A 1 4.31 -35.10 17.44
CA MET A 1 4.74 -33.93 16.65
C MET A 1 3.68 -32.87 16.79
N ARG A 2 3.99 -31.71 17.40
CA ARG A 2 3.04 -30.61 17.62
C ARG A 2 3.03 -29.80 16.32
N THR A 3 2.07 -30.03 15.44
CA THR A 3 1.86 -29.23 14.24
C THR A 3 1.25 -27.91 14.66
N THR A 4 2.08 -26.90 14.90
CA THR A 4 1.62 -25.52 15.04
C THR A 4 0.92 -25.16 13.73
N PRO A 5 -0.38 -24.83 13.72
CA PRO A 5 -1.02 -24.37 12.51
C PRO A 5 -0.32 -23.06 12.14
N THR A 6 0.42 -23.06 11.04
CA THR A 6 0.88 -21.84 10.41
C THR A 6 -0.37 -20.98 10.22
N PRO A 7 -0.45 -19.78 10.82
CA PRO A 7 -1.60 -18.93 10.58
C PRO A 7 -1.63 -18.68 9.07
N SER A 8 -2.59 -19.31 8.40
CA SER A 8 -2.86 -19.06 7.00
C SER A 8 -3.42 -17.65 6.99
N LEU A 9 -2.51 -16.68 6.83
CA LEU A 9 -2.90 -15.29 6.60
C LEU A 9 -3.88 -15.35 5.46
N LYS A 10 -5.13 -14.97 5.76
CA LYS A 10 -6.18 -14.87 4.77
C LYS A 10 -5.79 -13.74 3.84
N LEU A 11 -4.99 -14.05 2.81
CA LEU A 11 -4.43 -13.08 1.87
C LEU A 11 -5.51 -12.23 1.19
N HIS A 12 -6.74 -12.74 1.13
CA HIS A 12 -7.94 -12.05 0.62
C HIS A 12 -8.39 -10.88 1.50
N GLU A 13 -7.93 -10.81 2.75
CA GLU A 13 -8.30 -9.76 3.70
C GLU A 13 -7.22 -8.69 3.85
N HIS A 14 -6.08 -8.81 3.17
CA HIS A 14 -5.02 -7.80 3.17
C HIS A 14 -4.90 -7.12 1.80
N ARG A 15 -4.82 -5.79 1.79
CA ARG A 15 -4.55 -4.99 0.59
C ARG A 15 -3.13 -4.43 0.67
N PHE A 16 -2.39 -4.51 -0.43
CA PHE A 16 -1.15 -3.78 -0.58
C PHE A 16 -1.47 -2.32 -0.92
N MET A 17 -0.97 -1.39 -0.13
CA MET A 17 -1.31 0.02 -0.28
C MET A 17 -0.07 0.90 -0.35
N VAL A 18 -0.15 1.95 -1.18
CA VAL A 18 0.91 2.97 -1.35
C VAL A 18 0.43 4.31 -0.82
N SER A 19 1.28 4.99 -0.06
CA SER A 19 0.98 6.30 0.51
C SER A 19 0.79 7.38 -0.58
N PRO A 20 0.03 8.44 -0.31
CA PRO A 20 -0.16 9.55 -1.26
C PRO A 20 1.15 10.21 -1.69
N CYS A 21 2.13 10.26 -0.79
CA CYS A 21 3.44 10.87 -1.03
C CYS A 21 4.43 9.94 -1.74
N GLY A 22 4.07 8.67 -1.99
CA GLY A 22 4.95 7.69 -2.65
C GLY A 22 6.10 7.16 -1.79
N PHE A 23 6.35 7.67 -0.59
CA PHE A 23 7.47 7.26 0.28
C PHE A 23 7.25 5.95 1.04
N LYS A 24 6.00 5.51 1.21
CA LYS A 24 5.69 4.32 2.01
C LYS A 24 4.74 3.41 1.24
N SER A 25 4.93 2.11 1.43
CA SER A 25 3.95 1.09 1.09
C SER A 25 3.90 0.02 2.17
N ASP A 26 2.73 -0.56 2.38
CA ASP A 26 2.53 -1.60 3.38
C ASP A 26 1.28 -2.43 3.06
N HIS A 27 1.11 -3.56 3.74
CA HIS A 27 -0.08 -4.40 3.66
C HIS A 27 -1.00 -4.12 4.86
N PHE A 28 -2.21 -3.65 4.57
CA PHE A 28 -3.23 -3.41 5.61
C PHE A 28 -4.33 -4.44 5.52
N HIS A 29 -4.82 -4.91 6.67
CA HIS A 29 -6.07 -5.64 6.68
C HIS A 29 -7.21 -4.70 6.24
N VAL A 30 -8.18 -5.17 5.44
CA VAL A 30 -9.24 -4.35 4.85
C VAL A 30 -9.99 -3.51 5.89
N SER A 31 -10.22 -4.09 7.09
CA SER A 31 -10.87 -3.39 8.22
C SER A 31 -10.03 -2.25 8.82
N GLU A 32 -8.71 -2.26 8.63
CA GLU A 32 -7.80 -1.25 9.18
C GLU A 32 -7.55 -0.08 8.22
N ILE A 33 -7.84 -0.26 6.93
CA ILE A 33 -7.55 0.75 5.88
C ILE A 33 -8.21 2.08 6.19
N ALA A 34 -9.50 2.07 6.55
CA ALA A 34 -10.25 3.27 6.86
C ALA A 34 -9.68 4.06 8.06
N ILE A 35 -8.92 3.39 8.94
CA ILE A 35 -8.38 3.99 10.17
C ILE A 35 -6.92 4.41 9.98
N LYS A 36 -6.10 3.53 9.37
CA LYS A 36 -4.64 3.70 9.29
C LYS A 36 -4.18 4.30 7.96
N ALA A 37 -4.91 4.06 6.89
CA ALA A 37 -4.49 4.37 5.52
C ALA A 37 -5.64 4.92 4.64
N PRO A 38 -6.49 5.85 5.12
CA PRO A 38 -7.74 6.23 4.45
C PRO A 38 -7.52 6.89 3.08
N SER A 39 -6.39 7.59 2.91
CA SER A 39 -6.03 8.25 1.64
C SER A 39 -5.02 7.45 0.83
N TRP A 40 -4.58 6.29 1.31
CA TRP A 40 -3.62 5.47 0.58
C TRP A 40 -4.30 4.78 -0.58
N THR A 41 -3.53 4.42 -1.59
CA THR A 41 -4.06 3.80 -2.80
C THR A 41 -3.83 2.32 -2.76
N ASP A 42 -4.89 1.58 -3.01
CA ASP A 42 -4.83 0.14 -3.16
C ASP A 42 -4.13 -0.23 -4.46
N CYS A 43 -3.06 -1.00 -4.32
CA CYS A 43 -2.19 -1.47 -5.38
C CYS A 43 -2.10 -3.00 -5.39
N THR A 44 -3.04 -3.70 -4.74
CA THR A 44 -3.03 -5.16 -4.59
C THR A 44 -3.02 -5.89 -5.94
N ASP A 45 -3.72 -5.34 -6.93
CA ASP A 45 -3.82 -5.88 -8.28
C ASP A 45 -2.80 -5.27 -9.27
N MET A 46 -1.85 -4.46 -8.78
CA MET A 46 -0.82 -3.83 -9.61
C MET A 46 0.47 -4.66 -9.64
N THR A 47 1.15 -4.67 -10.78
CA THR A 47 2.48 -5.29 -10.87
C THR A 47 3.54 -4.42 -10.19
N ASP A 48 4.67 -5.01 -9.81
CA ASP A 48 5.78 -4.28 -9.17
C ASP A 48 6.25 -3.08 -9.99
N THR A 49 6.25 -3.19 -11.33
CA THR A 49 6.59 -2.08 -12.23
C THR A 49 5.60 -0.94 -12.10
N GLN A 50 4.30 -1.23 -12.14
CA GLN A 50 3.25 -0.21 -12.01
C GLN A 50 3.27 0.47 -10.64
N VAL A 51 3.57 -0.29 -9.58
CA VAL A 51 3.74 0.24 -8.22
C VAL A 51 4.93 1.20 -8.17
N SER A 52 6.07 0.81 -8.75
CA SER A 52 7.28 1.62 -8.79
C SER A 52 7.04 2.94 -9.54
N GLU A 53 6.39 2.88 -10.72
CA GLU A 53 6.02 4.06 -11.49
C GLU A 53 5.09 4.99 -10.70
N LEU A 54 4.10 4.43 -10.00
CA LEU A 54 3.19 5.19 -9.14
C LEU A 54 3.93 5.89 -8.00
N MET A 55 4.86 5.20 -7.32
CA MET A 55 5.66 5.79 -6.25
C MET A 55 6.53 6.93 -6.75
N VAL A 56 7.26 6.73 -7.85
CA VAL A 56 8.12 7.76 -8.45
C VAL A 56 7.30 8.97 -8.86
N ARG A 57 6.14 8.77 -9.50
CA ARG A 57 5.25 9.85 -9.89
C ARG A 57 4.77 10.66 -8.68
N ARG A 58 4.35 9.99 -7.61
CA ARG A 58 3.89 10.65 -6.37
C ARG A 58 4.98 11.41 -5.63
N MET A 59 6.18 10.86 -5.60
CA MET A 59 7.34 11.58 -5.04
C MET A 59 7.64 12.83 -5.86
N ALA A 60 7.57 12.76 -7.20
CA ALA A 60 7.75 13.90 -8.06
C ALA A 60 6.62 14.95 -7.90
N GLU A 61 5.36 14.52 -7.81
CA GLU A 61 4.19 15.38 -7.57
C GLU A 61 4.25 16.07 -6.20
N SER A 62 4.74 15.38 -5.16
CA SER A 62 4.95 15.97 -3.83
C SER A 62 6.06 17.03 -3.82
N ASN A 63 6.93 17.03 -4.84
CA ASN A 63 8.04 17.96 -4.99
C ASN A 63 7.77 19.07 -6.01
N VAL A 64 6.55 19.14 -6.55
CA VAL A 64 6.11 20.33 -7.29
C VAL A 64 5.78 21.39 -6.24
N PRO A 65 6.55 22.49 -6.12
CA PRO A 65 6.12 23.61 -5.30
C PRO A 65 4.78 24.08 -5.87
N GLU A 66 3.79 24.17 -4.98
CA GLU A 66 2.57 24.94 -5.21
C GLU A 66 2.97 26.23 -5.92
N ALA A 67 2.54 26.38 -7.17
CA ALA A 67 2.86 27.56 -7.96
C ALA A 67 2.29 28.78 -7.22
N ALA A 68 3.18 29.60 -6.68
CA ALA A 68 2.89 30.92 -6.15
C ALA A 68 2.45 31.87 -7.26
#